data_AF-A0A563VNU5-F1
#
_entry.id   AF-A0A563VNU5-F1
#
_cell.length_a   1.000
_cell.length_b   1.000
_cell.length_c   1.000
_cell.angle_alpha   90.00
_cell.angle_beta   90.00
_cell.angle_gamma   90.00
#
_symmetry.space_group_name_H-M   'P 1'
#
loop_
_entity.id
_entity.type
_entity.pdbx_description
1 polymer ?
#
loop_
_entity_poly.entity_id
_entity_poly.type
_entity_poly.pdbx_seq_one_letter_code
_entity_poly.pdbx_strand_id
1 'polypeptide(L)'
;MVQKVRKIEINQLINFLSKELEDLPDSRKQGNNKKYEISDGVLSAFSIFLTQSPSFLEHQRLMEKMKQKNNADSLFKVSKIPCDNQIRNLLDPVPAQTVYPVYQKIFKWLKEKKVLKKFFYLEGEILIALDGTEYFSSKKISCPHCNSRNHRNGTTTYFHGCVIPAVVSPKAETGN
;
A
#
# COMPACT_ATOMS: atom_id res chain seq x y z
N MET A 1 -24.89 15.68 -23.61
CA MET A 1 -23.76 16.32 -22.88
C MET A 1 -22.94 15.25 -22.17
N VAL A 2 -21.76 14.90 -22.69
CA VAL A 2 -20.85 13.96 -22.02
C VAL A 2 -20.21 14.69 -20.84
N GLN A 3 -20.63 14.39 -19.61
CA GLN A 3 -20.01 14.96 -18.42
C GLN A 3 -18.57 14.43 -18.32
N LYS A 4 -17.60 15.35 -18.41
CA LYS A 4 -16.17 15.06 -18.31
C LYS A 4 -15.87 14.35 -16.99
N VAL A 5 -15.31 13.14 -17.06
CA VAL A 5 -14.84 12.39 -15.89
C VAL A 5 -13.77 13.24 -15.20
N ARG A 6 -13.91 13.49 -13.89
CA ARG A 6 -12.88 14.21 -13.14
C ARG A 6 -11.64 13.34 -13.02
N LYS A 7 -10.48 13.87 -13.43
CA LYS A 7 -9.19 13.27 -13.15
C LYS A 7 -8.91 13.44 -11.65
N ILE A 8 -8.54 12.37 -10.97
CA ILE A 8 -8.02 12.42 -9.61
C ILE A 8 -6.50 12.46 -9.71
N GLU A 9 -5.91 13.42 -9.05
CA GLU A 9 -4.45 13.53 -8.94
C GLU A 9 -3.94 12.63 -7.82
N ILE A 10 -2.77 12.03 -8.01
CA ILE A 10 -2.18 11.10 -7.03
C ILE A 10 -2.01 11.74 -5.64
N ASN A 11 -1.69 13.04 -5.58
CA ASN A 11 -1.56 13.77 -4.32
C ASN A 11 -2.87 13.84 -3.54
N GLN A 12 -4.02 13.85 -4.22
CA GLN A 12 -5.33 13.84 -3.54
C GLN A 12 -5.57 12.50 -2.83
N LEU A 13 -5.17 11.39 -3.48
CA LEU A 13 -5.25 10.07 -2.88
C LEU A 13 -4.28 9.92 -1.70
N ILE A 14 -3.04 10.40 -1.84
CA ILE A 14 -2.03 10.34 -0.76
C ILE A 14 -2.49 11.17 0.44
N ASN A 15 -2.98 12.39 0.23
CA ASN A 15 -3.49 13.22 1.32
C ASN A 15 -4.71 12.59 2.01
N PHE A 16 -5.58 11.93 1.24
CA PHE A 16 -6.70 11.18 1.78
C PHE A 16 -6.21 10.04 2.68
N LEU A 17 -5.28 9.21 2.19
CA LEU A 17 -4.67 8.13 2.95
C LEU A 17 -4.00 8.62 4.24
N SER A 18 -3.21 9.70 4.14
CA SER A 18 -2.53 10.30 5.28
C SER A 18 -3.52 10.70 6.37
N LYS A 19 -4.60 11.39 6.00
CA LYS A 19 -5.65 11.83 6.95
C LYS A 19 -6.41 10.66 7.58
N GLU A 20 -6.75 9.64 6.80
CA GLU A 20 -7.49 8.48 7.31
C GLU A 20 -6.67 7.59 8.23
N LEU A 21 -5.34 7.71 8.19
CA LEU A 21 -4.40 6.91 8.96
C LEU A 21 -3.58 7.73 9.97
N GLU A 22 -4.01 8.97 10.23
CA GLU A 22 -3.34 9.87 11.17
C GLU A 22 -3.48 9.36 12.62
N ASP A 23 -4.65 8.83 12.97
CA ASP A 23 -5.00 8.38 14.33
C ASP A 23 -4.69 6.89 14.58
N LEU A 24 -3.72 6.31 13.86
CA LEU A 24 -3.34 4.93 14.11
C LEU A 24 -2.76 4.75 15.53
N PRO A 25 -3.03 3.61 16.18
CA PRO A 25 -2.58 3.38 17.55
C PRO A 25 -1.06 3.35 17.64
N ASP A 26 -0.50 4.08 18.60
CA ASP A 26 0.92 4.04 18.94
C ASP A 26 1.14 3.21 20.20
N SER A 27 1.59 1.97 20.01
CA SER A 27 1.89 1.05 21.11
C SER A 27 3.24 1.32 21.79
N ARG A 28 4.03 2.28 21.30
CA ARG A 28 5.33 2.61 21.89
C ARG A 28 5.13 3.31 23.23
N LYS A 29 5.95 2.91 24.21
CA LYS A 29 6.02 3.61 25.52
C LYS A 29 6.40 5.08 25.31
N GLN A 30 5.88 5.98 26.14
CA GLN A 30 6.29 7.38 26.15
C GLN A 30 7.80 7.47 26.44
N GLY A 31 8.54 8.18 25.58
CA GLY A 31 10.00 8.32 25.68
C GLY A 31 10.63 8.80 24.38
N ASN A 32 11.97 8.70 24.30
CA ASN A 32 12.76 9.22 23.17
C ASN A 32 12.74 8.33 21.90
N ASN A 33 11.88 7.32 21.86
CA ASN A 33 11.67 6.40 20.74
C ASN A 33 10.67 6.92 19.68
N LYS A 34 10.28 8.20 19.76
CA LYS A 34 9.38 8.88 18.81
C LYS A 34 10.13 9.70 17.76
N LYS A 35 11.30 9.24 17.32
CA LYS A 35 12.04 9.91 16.24
C LYS A 35 11.20 9.99 14.96
N TYR A 36 10.45 8.93 14.67
CA TYR A 36 9.58 8.78 13.51
C TYR A 36 8.12 8.75 13.96
N GLU A 37 7.26 9.48 13.26
CA GLU A 37 5.82 9.42 13.43
C GLU A 37 5.25 8.15 12.77
N ILE A 38 4.09 7.68 13.24
CA ILE A 38 3.44 6.51 12.64
C ILE A 38 3.00 6.82 11.21
N SER A 39 2.50 8.02 10.96
CA SER A 39 2.11 8.50 9.63
C SER A 39 3.27 8.44 8.62
N ASP A 40 4.48 8.84 9.04
CA ASP A 40 5.71 8.70 8.23
C ASP A 40 5.99 7.23 7.89
N GLY A 41 5.80 6.33 8.86
CA GLY A 41 5.91 4.88 8.66
C GLY A 41 4.90 4.34 7.65
N VAL A 42 3.63 4.72 7.78
CA VAL A 42 2.54 4.33 6.88
C VAL A 42 2.81 4.79 5.45
N LEU A 43 3.12 6.06 5.25
CA LEU A 43 3.32 6.63 3.92
C LEU A 43 4.60 6.07 3.27
N SER A 44 5.62 5.78 4.08
CA SER A 44 6.81 5.05 3.61
C SER A 44 6.48 3.63 3.17
N ALA A 45 5.70 2.88 3.96
CA ALA A 45 5.26 1.52 3.58
C ALA A 45 4.38 1.53 2.32
N PHE A 46 3.45 2.48 2.23
CA PHE A 46 2.58 2.64 1.07
C PHE A 46 3.36 2.99 -0.21
N SER A 47 4.43 3.78 -0.09
CA SER A 47 5.23 4.19 -1.25
C SER A 47 5.86 3.01 -2.01
N ILE A 48 6.09 1.88 -1.34
CA ILE A 48 6.69 0.67 -1.95
C ILE A 48 5.83 0.16 -3.10
N PHE A 49 4.50 0.29 -3.02
CA PHE A 49 3.59 -0.09 -4.11
C PHE A 49 3.71 0.81 -5.35
N LEU A 50 4.38 1.95 -5.23
CA LEU A 50 4.56 2.94 -6.30
C LEU A 50 6.03 3.07 -6.74
N THR A 51 6.94 2.29 -6.14
CA THR A 51 8.37 2.32 -6.46
C THR A 51 8.86 0.94 -6.89
N GLN A 52 9.56 0.89 -8.03
CA GLN A 52 10.19 -0.34 -8.52
C GLN A 52 11.60 -0.49 -7.94
N SER A 53 11.72 -0.61 -6.61
CA SER A 53 13.02 -0.79 -5.96
C SER A 53 12.94 -1.82 -4.83
N PRO A 54 13.95 -2.70 -4.69
CA PRO A 54 13.99 -3.70 -3.63
C PRO A 54 14.23 -3.10 -2.23
N SER A 55 14.65 -1.84 -2.13
CA SER A 55 14.83 -1.13 -0.87
C SER A 55 14.24 0.27 -0.96
N PHE A 56 13.25 0.56 -0.10
CA PHE A 56 12.62 1.87 -0.02
C PHE A 56 13.66 2.95 0.29
N LEU A 57 14.47 2.75 1.33
CA LEU A 57 15.42 3.76 1.78
C LEU A 57 16.52 4.04 0.75
N GLU A 58 17.07 2.99 0.13
CA GLU A 58 18.10 3.17 -0.90
C GLU A 58 17.54 3.86 -2.15
N HIS A 59 16.29 3.57 -2.52
CA HIS A 59 15.62 4.28 -3.61
C HIS A 59 15.56 5.78 -3.35
N GLN A 60 15.13 6.20 -2.14
CA GLN A 60 15.05 7.62 -1.80
C GLN A 60 16.43 8.28 -1.77
N ARG A 61 17.45 7.61 -1.20
CA ARG A 61 18.84 8.11 -1.17
C ARG A 61 19.42 8.30 -2.57
N LEU A 62 19.18 7.34 -3.47
CA LEU A 62 19.66 7.41 -4.84
C LEU A 62 18.99 8.57 -5.60
N MET A 63 17.67 8.73 -5.46
CA MET A 63 16.96 9.87 -6.04
C MET A 63 17.49 11.20 -5.52
N GLU A 64 17.71 11.32 -4.21
CA GLU A 64 18.27 12.53 -3.60
C GLU A 64 19.65 12.86 -4.19
N LYS A 65 20.53 11.87 -4.29
CA LYS A 65 21.87 12.05 -4.85
C LYS A 65 21.83 12.47 -6.33
N MET A 66 20.93 11.90 -7.13
CA MET A 66 20.87 12.14 -8.57
C MET A 66 20.07 13.39 -8.96
N LYS A 67 19.06 13.75 -8.17
CA LYS A 67 18.05 14.76 -8.53
C LYS A 67 17.86 15.85 -7.48
N GLN A 68 18.58 15.79 -6.35
CA GLN A 68 18.39 16.67 -5.19
C GLN A 68 16.95 16.71 -4.69
N LYS A 69 16.23 15.61 -4.92
CA LYS A 69 14.83 15.44 -4.60
C LYS A 69 14.49 13.97 -4.53
N ASN A 70 13.71 13.59 -3.53
CA ASN A 70 13.20 12.23 -3.37
C ASN A 70 11.66 12.22 -3.29
N ASN A 71 11.05 11.07 -3.56
CA ASN A 71 9.58 10.94 -3.58
C ASN A 71 9.00 10.89 -2.17
N ALA A 72 9.74 10.34 -1.19
CA ALA A 72 9.29 10.27 0.20
C ALA A 72 8.90 11.65 0.73
N ASP A 73 9.75 12.66 0.55
CA ASP A 73 9.42 14.05 0.87
C ASP A 73 8.43 14.66 -0.14
N SER A 74 8.78 14.65 -1.43
CA SER A 74 8.08 15.52 -2.37
C SER A 74 6.67 15.07 -2.74
N LEU A 75 6.44 13.75 -2.77
CA LEU A 75 5.17 13.12 -3.13
C LEU A 75 4.42 12.63 -1.88
N PHE A 76 5.12 11.92 -0.99
CA PHE A 76 4.50 11.27 0.18
C PHE A 76 4.54 12.13 1.45
N LYS A 77 5.23 13.28 1.46
CA LYS A 77 5.31 14.20 2.61
C LYS A 77 5.84 13.54 3.89
N VAL A 78 6.69 12.54 3.73
CA VAL A 78 7.38 11.86 4.83
C VAL A 78 8.44 12.80 5.40
N SER A 79 8.26 13.22 6.65
CA SER A 79 9.13 14.23 7.28
C SER A 79 10.52 13.67 7.60
N LYS A 80 10.57 12.43 8.07
CA LYS A 80 11.81 11.71 8.36
C LYS A 80 11.71 10.32 7.78
N ILE A 81 12.58 10.01 6.82
CA ILE A 81 12.55 8.73 6.09
C ILE A 81 13.03 7.60 7.02
N PRO A 82 12.15 6.65 7.44
CA PRO A 82 12.54 5.50 8.23
C PRO A 82 13.23 4.44 7.34
N CYS A 83 14.04 3.57 7.95
CA CYS A 83 14.48 2.34 7.28
C CYS A 83 13.42 1.24 7.44
N ASP A 84 13.53 0.18 6.64
CA ASP A 84 12.59 -0.95 6.63
C ASP A 84 12.34 -1.54 8.03
N ASN A 85 13.38 -1.67 8.84
CA ASN A 85 13.24 -2.18 10.22
C ASN A 85 12.45 -1.22 11.11
N GLN A 86 12.61 0.10 10.92
CA GLN A 86 11.82 1.08 11.67
C GLN A 86 10.37 1.11 11.20
N ILE A 87 10.12 0.94 9.90
CA ILE A 87 8.75 0.79 9.38
C ILE A 87 8.07 -0.41 10.05
N ARG A 88 8.71 -1.58 10.10
CA ARG A 88 8.19 -2.77 10.78
C ARG A 88 7.95 -2.54 12.28
N ASN A 89 8.91 -1.94 12.98
CA ASN A 89 8.75 -1.62 14.40
C ASN A 89 7.54 -0.72 14.70
N LEU A 90 7.21 0.19 13.77
CA LEU A 90 6.06 1.09 13.89
C LEU A 90 4.75 0.40 13.54
N LEU A 91 4.73 -0.41 12.48
CA LEU A 91 3.49 -0.89 11.87
C LEU A 91 3.11 -2.34 12.23
N ASP A 92 4.07 -3.22 12.54
CA ASP A 92 3.77 -4.61 12.92
C ASP A 92 2.84 -4.70 14.16
N PRO A 93 2.91 -3.79 15.16
CA PRO A 93 1.97 -3.79 16.29
C PRO A 93 0.58 -3.24 15.96
N VAL A 94 0.41 -2.55 14.82
CA VAL A 94 -0.86 -1.93 14.45
C VAL A 94 -1.80 -3.01 13.91
N PRO A 95 -2.98 -3.26 14.54
CA PRO A 95 -3.91 -4.27 14.04
C PRO A 95 -4.37 -3.94 12.63
N ALA A 96 -4.29 -4.90 11.70
CA ALA A 96 -4.65 -4.66 10.29
C ALA A 96 -6.09 -4.12 10.10
N GLN A 97 -7.00 -4.47 11.02
CA GLN A 97 -8.40 -4.04 11.02
C GLN A 97 -8.56 -2.52 11.10
N THR A 98 -7.59 -1.80 11.65
CA THR A 98 -7.62 -0.32 11.72
C THR A 98 -7.56 0.33 10.34
N VAL A 99 -6.98 -0.37 9.35
CA VAL A 99 -6.82 0.12 7.97
C VAL A 99 -7.99 -0.29 7.07
N TYR A 100 -8.78 -1.30 7.43
CA TYR A 100 -9.87 -1.83 6.60
C TYR A 100 -10.90 -0.77 6.15
N PRO A 101 -11.34 0.18 7.00
CA PRO A 101 -12.31 1.21 6.59
C PRO A 101 -11.78 2.12 5.47
N VAL A 102 -10.47 2.28 5.35
CA VAL A 102 -9.85 3.22 4.39
C VAL A 102 -10.19 2.86 2.95
N TYR A 103 -10.15 1.57 2.61
CA TYR A 103 -10.53 1.10 1.26
C TYR A 103 -11.97 1.49 0.91
N GLN A 104 -12.92 1.25 1.81
CA GLN A 104 -14.33 1.56 1.58
C GLN A 104 -14.55 3.06 1.39
N LYS A 105 -13.87 3.89 2.18
CA LYS A 105 -13.94 5.35 2.07
C LYS A 105 -13.34 5.85 0.76
N ILE A 106 -12.20 5.32 0.32
CA ILE A 106 -11.61 5.62 -0.99
C ILE A 106 -12.56 5.21 -2.11
N PHE A 107 -13.10 4.00 -2.07
CA PHE A 107 -14.02 3.51 -3.10
C PHE A 107 -15.28 4.39 -3.20
N LYS A 108 -15.87 4.77 -2.07
CA LYS A 108 -16.99 5.72 -2.01
C LYS A 108 -16.62 7.07 -2.61
N TRP A 109 -15.47 7.62 -2.24
CA TRP A 109 -14.97 8.86 -2.81
C TRP A 109 -14.78 8.79 -4.34
N LEU A 110 -14.18 7.71 -4.86
CA LEU A 110 -14.04 7.47 -6.30
C LEU A 110 -15.40 7.39 -7.02
N LYS A 111 -16.40 6.78 -6.37
CA LYS A 111 -17.78 6.69 -6.87
C LYS A 111 -18.43 8.07 -6.95
N GLU A 112 -18.36 8.86 -5.88
CA GLU A 112 -18.91 10.22 -5.81
C GLU A 112 -18.27 11.17 -6.82
N LYS A 113 -16.95 11.04 -7.04
CA LYS A 113 -16.23 11.79 -8.07
C LYS A 113 -16.48 11.27 -9.50
N LYS A 114 -17.33 10.25 -9.66
CA LYS A 114 -17.67 9.60 -10.94
C LYS A 114 -16.47 9.01 -11.66
N VAL A 115 -15.37 8.72 -10.94
CA VAL A 115 -14.17 8.09 -11.52
C VAL A 115 -14.43 6.65 -11.90
N LEU A 116 -15.24 5.94 -11.13
CA LEU A 116 -15.60 4.55 -11.41
C LEU A 116 -16.36 4.37 -12.74
N LYS A 117 -16.91 5.44 -13.33
CA LYS A 117 -17.62 5.36 -14.62
C LYS A 117 -16.76 4.83 -15.76
N LYS A 118 -15.43 5.04 -15.71
CA LYS A 118 -14.51 4.51 -16.74
C LYS A 118 -14.30 2.99 -16.64
N PHE A 119 -14.74 2.39 -15.54
CA PHE A 119 -14.67 0.96 -15.28
C PHE A 119 -16.03 0.26 -15.42
N PHE A 120 -17.11 1.00 -15.68
CA PHE A 120 -18.38 0.38 -16.05
C PHE A 120 -18.27 -0.27 -17.42
N TYR A 121 -18.65 -1.52 -17.47
CA TYR A 121 -18.76 -2.35 -18.65
C TYR A 121 -20.20 -2.85 -18.79
N LEU A 122 -20.45 -3.88 -19.61
CA LEU A 122 -21.77 -4.46 -19.94
C LEU A 122 -22.86 -4.17 -18.88
N GLU A 123 -23.94 -3.53 -19.33
CA GLU A 123 -25.13 -3.23 -18.50
C GLU A 123 -24.86 -2.35 -17.26
N GLY A 124 -23.72 -1.65 -17.23
CA GLY A 124 -23.36 -0.75 -16.12
C GLY A 124 -22.61 -1.45 -14.99
N GLU A 125 -22.23 -2.72 -15.16
CA GLU A 125 -21.51 -3.51 -14.18
C GLU A 125 -20.02 -3.16 -14.11
N ILE A 126 -19.38 -3.43 -12.97
CA ILE A 126 -17.93 -3.30 -12.80
C ILE A 126 -17.29 -4.67 -12.94
N LEU A 127 -16.23 -4.76 -13.77
CA LEU A 127 -15.41 -5.96 -13.83
C LEU A 127 -14.38 -6.00 -12.70
N ILE A 128 -14.27 -7.15 -12.05
CA ILE A 128 -13.27 -7.43 -11.02
C ILE A 128 -12.41 -8.59 -11.51
N ALA A 129 -11.10 -8.34 -11.66
CA ALA A 129 -10.11 -9.40 -11.82
C ALA A 129 -9.70 -9.90 -10.44
N LEU A 130 -9.65 -11.23 -10.28
CA LEU A 130 -9.18 -11.88 -9.07
C LEU A 130 -7.87 -12.59 -9.40
N ASP A 131 -6.82 -12.27 -8.66
CA ASP A 131 -5.54 -12.96 -8.76
C ASP A 131 -5.07 -13.43 -7.38
N GLY A 132 -4.38 -14.56 -7.34
CA GLY A 132 -3.82 -15.13 -6.11
C GLY A 132 -2.31 -14.95 -6.09
N THR A 133 -1.77 -14.37 -5.01
CA THR A 133 -0.33 -14.18 -4.87
C THR A 133 0.17 -14.63 -3.50
N GLU A 134 1.46 -14.98 -3.42
CA GLU A 134 2.17 -15.30 -2.19
C GLU A 134 3.03 -14.09 -1.79
N TYR A 135 2.73 -13.46 -0.66
CA TYR A 135 3.45 -12.26 -0.19
C TYR A 135 4.49 -12.56 0.90
N PHE A 136 4.48 -13.78 1.45
CA PHE A 136 5.45 -14.23 2.45
C PHE A 136 5.77 -15.71 2.24
N SER A 137 7.04 -16.08 2.33
CA SER A 137 7.52 -17.46 2.22
C SER A 137 8.77 -17.66 3.08
N SER A 138 8.80 -18.73 3.88
CA SER A 138 9.98 -19.06 4.68
C SER A 138 10.07 -20.55 5.00
N LYS A 139 11.30 -21.07 5.07
CA LYS A 139 11.59 -22.43 5.59
C LYS A 139 11.84 -22.44 7.11
N LYS A 140 11.92 -21.26 7.74
CA LYS A 140 12.34 -21.10 9.14
C LYS A 140 11.32 -20.35 9.99
N ILE A 141 10.71 -19.31 9.44
CA ILE A 141 9.78 -18.42 10.14
C ILE A 141 8.36 -18.86 9.81
N SER A 142 7.51 -18.97 10.83
CA SER A 142 6.10 -19.32 10.69
C SER A 142 5.25 -18.60 11.73
N CYS A 143 3.93 -18.58 11.52
CA CYS A 143 2.94 -18.16 12.51
C CYS A 143 1.74 -19.12 12.49
N PRO A 144 0.83 -19.05 13.48
CA PRO A 144 -0.36 -19.91 13.54
C PRO A 144 -1.30 -19.81 12.33
N HIS A 145 -1.17 -18.76 11.51
CA HIS A 145 -2.00 -18.51 10.33
C HIS A 145 -1.29 -18.79 9.00
N CYS A 146 -0.07 -19.33 9.03
CA CYS A 146 0.64 -19.72 7.81
C CYS A 146 -0.01 -20.94 7.14
N ASN A 147 -0.03 -20.94 5.81
CA ASN A 147 -0.16 -22.18 5.05
C ASN A 147 1.17 -22.94 5.07
N SER A 148 1.13 -24.24 4.77
CA SER A 148 2.32 -25.09 4.73
C SER A 148 2.39 -25.91 3.44
N ARG A 149 3.59 -26.02 2.88
CA ARG A 149 3.90 -26.89 1.74
C ARG A 149 5.00 -27.87 2.15
N ASN A 150 4.69 -29.16 2.14
CA ASN A 150 5.67 -30.22 2.41
C ASN A 150 6.36 -30.63 1.11
N HIS A 151 7.68 -30.67 1.13
CA HIS A 151 8.52 -30.97 -0.03
C HIS A 151 8.97 -32.43 -0.02
N ARG A 152 9.29 -32.99 -1.19
CA ARG A 152 9.77 -34.38 -1.33
C ARG A 152 11.06 -34.67 -0.56
N ASN A 153 11.88 -33.66 -0.31
CA ASN A 153 13.11 -33.76 0.47
C ASN A 153 12.88 -33.70 1.99
N GLY A 154 11.64 -33.79 2.46
CA GLY A 154 11.28 -33.77 3.88
C GLY A 154 11.23 -32.37 4.51
N THR A 155 11.55 -31.31 3.76
CA THR A 155 11.45 -29.93 4.28
C THR A 155 10.03 -29.38 4.17
N THR A 156 9.69 -28.41 5.03
CA THR A 156 8.42 -27.67 4.97
C THR A 156 8.69 -26.18 4.70
N THR A 157 7.92 -25.61 3.78
CA THR A 157 7.85 -24.15 3.58
C THR A 157 6.54 -23.64 4.15
N TYR A 158 6.61 -22.59 4.97
CA TYR A 158 5.49 -21.83 5.47
C TYR A 158 5.29 -20.58 4.63
N PHE A 159 4.05 -20.26 4.30
CA PHE A 159 3.75 -19.12 3.44
C PHE A 159 2.42 -18.46 3.75
N HIS A 160 2.30 -17.18 3.40
CA HIS A 160 1.02 -16.48 3.33
C HIS A 160 0.71 -16.09 1.90
N GLY A 161 -0.49 -16.47 1.47
CA GLY A 161 -1.09 -15.99 0.24
C GLY A 161 -2.16 -14.93 0.50
N CYS A 162 -2.48 -14.16 -0.53
CA CYS A 162 -3.66 -13.31 -0.56
C CYS A 162 -4.35 -13.41 -1.93
N VAL A 163 -5.66 -13.17 -1.94
CA VAL A 163 -6.41 -12.92 -3.17
C VAL A 163 -6.57 -11.42 -3.33
N ILE A 164 -6.18 -10.90 -4.49
CA ILE A 164 -6.21 -9.47 -4.80
C ILE A 164 -7.33 -9.21 -5.80
N PRO A 165 -8.45 -8.59 -5.37
CA PRO A 165 -9.46 -8.07 -6.27
C PRO A 165 -9.03 -6.72 -6.85
N ALA A 166 -8.98 -6.63 -8.18
CA ALA A 166 -8.68 -5.41 -8.91
C ALA A 166 -9.86 -4.99 -9.79
N VAL A 167 -10.26 -3.72 -9.70
CA VAL A 167 -11.25 -3.14 -10.62
C VAL A 167 -10.57 -2.90 -11.97
N VAL A 168 -11.09 -3.52 -13.03
CA VAL A 168 -10.49 -3.49 -14.38
C VAL A 168 -11.46 -2.96 -15.42
N SER A 169 -10.93 -2.49 -16.55
CA SER A 169 -11.71 -2.04 -17.70
C SER A 169 -11.07 -2.55 -18.98
N PRO A 170 -11.77 -3.29 -19.85
CA PRO A 170 -11.24 -3.74 -21.13
C PRO A 170 -10.95 -2.58 -22.10
N LYS A 171 -11.50 -1.39 -21.80
CA LYS A 171 -11.35 -0.17 -22.60
C LYS A 171 -10.29 0.77 -22.06
N ALA A 172 -9.65 0.44 -20.94
CA ALA A 172 -8.55 1.24 -20.43
C ALA A 172 -7.31 1.01 -21.31
N GLU A 173 -6.83 2.05 -21.98
CA GLU A 173 -5.53 2.03 -22.65
C GLU A 173 -4.46 1.70 -21.60
N THR A 174 -3.68 0.64 -21.84
CA THR A 174 -2.44 0.40 -21.11
C THR A 174 -1.49 1.53 -21.48
N GLY A 175 -1.28 2.48 -20.57
CA GLY A 175 -0.28 3.52 -20.75
C GLY A 175 1.10 2.89 -20.83
N ASN A 176 1.56 2.65 -22.05
CA ASN A 176 2.96 2.47 -22.42
C ASN A 176 3.42 3.72 -23.16
#